data_AF-A0A3B8XBX2-F1
#
_entry.id   AF-A0A3B8XBX2-F1
#
_cell.length_a   1.000
_cell.length_b   1.000
_cell.length_c   1.000
_cell.angle_alpha   90.00
_cell.angle_beta   90.00
_cell.angle_gamma   90.00
#
_symmetry.space_group_name_H-M   'P 1'
#
loop_
_entity.id
_entity.type
_entity.pdbx_description
1 polymer ?
#
loop_
_entity_poly.entity_id
_entity_poly.type
_entity_poly.pdbx_seq_one_letter_code
_entity_poly.pdbx_strand_id
1 'polypeptide(L)'
;MILRPVSPAHGGAAIARDEGKVWLVNYALPGEVVEAEPRGKQGGVAVATTTRVVEASPHRVIPKCPHFGDCGGCQLQHAAYAHQLELKRQVVEEAWARAGLRLPPDAPVLGMDDPWRYRIRG
;
A
#
# COMPACT_ATOMS: atom_id res chain seq x y z
N MET A 1 -3.15 11.45 -13.97
CA MET A 1 -4.52 10.86 -14.05
C MET A 1 -5.10 10.76 -12.65
N ILE A 2 -6.43 10.75 -12.50
CA ILE A 2 -7.08 10.57 -11.19
C ILE A 2 -7.37 9.09 -10.98
N LEU A 3 -6.92 8.53 -9.86
CA LEU A 3 -7.17 7.14 -9.46
C LEU A 3 -7.83 7.09 -8.09
N ARG A 4 -8.63 6.06 -7.88
CA ARG A 4 -9.33 5.77 -6.61
C ARG A 4 -8.92 4.38 -6.13
N PRO A 5 -7.87 4.26 -5.30
CA PRO A 5 -7.41 2.96 -4.84
C PRO A 5 -8.41 2.36 -3.85
N VAL A 6 -8.68 1.06 -3.99
CA VAL A 6 -9.76 0.37 -3.27
C VAL A 6 -9.29 -0.76 -2.37
N SER A 7 -8.12 -1.35 -2.63
CA SER A 7 -7.55 -2.42 -1.82
C SER A 7 -6.02 -2.38 -1.83
N PRO A 8 -5.32 -2.96 -0.84
CA PRO A 8 -3.87 -3.06 -0.89
C PRO A 8 -3.40 -4.12 -1.88
N ALA A 9 -2.17 -3.96 -2.37
CA ALA A 9 -1.43 -5.00 -3.06
C ALA A 9 -0.22 -5.43 -2.23
N HIS A 10 0.23 -6.67 -2.45
CA HIS A 10 1.55 -7.09 -2.00
C HIS A 10 2.63 -6.13 -2.51
N GLY A 11 3.58 -5.77 -1.65
CA GLY A 11 4.62 -4.79 -1.98
C GLY A 11 4.27 -3.33 -1.62
N GLY A 12 3.10 -3.06 -1.04
CA GLY A 12 2.77 -1.75 -0.48
C GLY A 12 2.17 -0.73 -1.45
N ALA A 13 1.92 -1.13 -2.70
CA ALA A 13 1.06 -0.38 -3.61
C ALA A 13 -0.43 -0.60 -3.24
N ALA A 14 -1.30 0.29 -3.72
CA ALA A 14 -2.74 0.09 -3.66
C ALA A 14 -3.30 -0.20 -5.06
N ILE A 15 -4.40 -0.95 -5.15
CA ILE A 15 -5.04 -1.34 -6.40
C ILE A 15 -6.13 -0.32 -6.74
N ALA A 16 -6.08 0.24 -7.94
CA ALA A 16 -7.16 1.02 -8.52
C ALA A 16 -7.64 0.38 -9.83
N ARG A 17 -8.91 0.60 -10.18
CA ARG A 17 -9.48 0.21 -11.47
C ARG A 17 -9.97 1.47 -12.17
N ASP A 18 -9.53 1.65 -13.41
CA ASP A 18 -9.87 2.81 -14.23
C ASP A 18 -9.94 2.37 -15.69
N GLU A 19 -11.04 2.71 -16.37
CA GLU A 19 -11.27 2.35 -17.79
C GLU A 19 -11.00 0.87 -18.14
N GLY A 20 -11.41 -0.06 -17.27
CA GLY A 20 -11.19 -1.50 -17.47
C GLY A 20 -9.75 -1.97 -17.23
N LYS A 21 -8.84 -1.09 -16.84
CA LYS A 21 -7.44 -1.36 -16.53
C LYS A 21 -7.22 -1.43 -15.02
N VAL A 22 -6.37 -2.37 -14.61
CA VAL A 22 -5.91 -2.48 -13.21
C VAL A 22 -4.59 -1.73 -13.06
N TRP A 23 -4.51 -0.89 -12.04
CA TRP A 23 -3.35 -0.10 -11.68
C TRP A 23 -2.83 -0.50 -10.30
N LEU A 24 -1.52 -0.75 -10.20
CA LEU A 24 -0.77 -0.69 -8.95
C LEU A 24 -0.33 0.75 -8.74
N VAL A 25 -0.84 1.38 -7.68
CA VAL A 25 -0.62 2.79 -7.37
C VAL A 25 0.33 2.87 -6.18
N ASN A 26 1.58 3.24 -6.45
CA ASN A 26 2.58 3.44 -5.41
C ASN A 26 2.24 4.67 -4.56
N TYR A 27 2.49 4.55 -3.25
CA TYR A 27 2.34 5.62 -2.26
C TYR A 27 0.91 6.17 -2.09
N ALA A 28 -0.09 5.39 -2.51
CA ALA A 28 -1.49 5.62 -2.20
C ALA A 28 -1.98 4.64 -1.14
N LEU A 29 -3.02 5.03 -0.41
CA LEU A 29 -3.77 4.16 0.49
C LEU A 29 -5.14 3.81 -0.11
N PRO A 30 -5.72 2.65 0.24
CA PRO A 30 -7.13 2.39 -0.04
C PRO A 30 -8.04 3.47 0.56
N GLY A 31 -9.07 3.85 -0.19
CA GLY A 31 -10.03 4.88 0.21
C GLY A 31 -9.63 6.32 -0.16
N GLU A 32 -8.52 6.51 -0.87
CA GLU A 32 -8.06 7.83 -1.31
C GLU A 32 -8.54 8.22 -2.71
N VAL A 33 -8.47 9.51 -3.00
CA VAL A 33 -8.47 10.04 -4.37
C VAL A 33 -7.10 10.64 -4.63
N VAL A 34 -6.40 10.16 -5.66
CA VAL A 34 -5.03 10.57 -5.94
C VAL A 34 -4.85 11.00 -7.39
N GLU A 35 -4.03 12.04 -7.60
CA GLU A 35 -3.36 12.24 -8.88
C GLU A 35 -2.14 11.33 -8.94
N ALA A 36 -2.02 10.59 -10.03
CA ALA A 36 -0.93 9.66 -10.25
C ALA A 36 -0.37 9.77 -11.68
N GLU A 37 0.92 9.46 -11.81
CA GLU A 37 1.63 9.38 -13.08
C GLU A 37 1.96 7.92 -13.43
N PRO A 38 1.68 7.46 -14.66
CA PRO A 38 2.09 6.14 -15.11
C PRO A 38 3.62 5.95 -15.04
N ARG A 39 4.07 4.79 -14.55
CA ARG A 39 5.49 4.42 -14.44
C ARG A 39 5.83 3.12 -15.16
N GLY A 40 4.94 2.63 -16.02
CA GLY A 40 5.15 1.45 -16.85
C GLY A 40 4.29 0.27 -16.40
N LYS A 41 4.89 -0.93 -16.41
CA LYS A 41 4.21 -2.17 -16.04
C LYS A 41 5.11 -3.07 -15.19
N GLN A 42 4.51 -3.80 -14.25
CA GLN A 42 5.15 -4.84 -13.46
C GLN A 42 4.35 -6.12 -13.60
N GLY A 43 4.98 -7.20 -14.08
CA GLY A 43 4.29 -8.48 -14.31
C GLY A 43 3.07 -8.35 -15.25
N GLY A 44 3.11 -7.42 -16.21
CA GLY A 44 2.00 -7.13 -17.13
C GLY A 44 0.92 -6.17 -16.57
N VAL A 45 0.92 -5.89 -15.26
CA VAL A 45 -0.03 -4.96 -14.63
C VAL A 45 0.49 -3.53 -14.73
N ALA A 46 -0.40 -2.56 -14.95
CA ALA A 46 -0.05 -1.16 -15.05
C ALA A 46 0.41 -0.61 -13.71
N VAL A 47 1.45 0.22 -13.70
CA VAL A 47 1.95 0.87 -12.48
C VAL A 47 1.83 2.37 -12.64
N ALA A 48 1.39 3.04 -11.59
CA ALA A 48 1.42 4.49 -11.46
C ALA A 48 1.98 4.87 -10.08
N THR A 49 2.53 6.07 -9.96
CA THR A 49 2.99 6.62 -8.69
C THR A 49 2.17 7.85 -8.35
N THR A 50 1.70 7.92 -7.11
CA THR A 50 0.98 9.09 -6.58
C THR A 50 1.87 10.32 -6.62
N THR A 51 1.40 11.38 -7.27
CA THR A 51 2.05 12.70 -7.29
C THR A 51 1.36 13.68 -6.36
N ARG A 52 0.05 13.54 -6.17
CA ARG A 52 -0.72 14.35 -5.22
C ARG A 52 -1.88 13.55 -4.64
N VAL A 53 -2.08 13.66 -3.34
CA VAL A 53 -3.29 13.14 -2.67
C VAL A 53 -4.34 14.24 -2.69
N VAL A 54 -5.45 13.99 -3.37
CA VAL A 54 -6.58 14.94 -3.51
C VAL A 54 -7.52 14.80 -2.31
N GLU A 55 -7.84 13.55 -1.95
CA GLU A 55 -8.63 13.21 -0.76
C GLU A 55 -7.84 12.16 0.02
N ALA A 56 -7.41 12.52 1.22
CA ALA A 56 -6.56 11.68 2.06
C ALA A 56 -7.38 10.70 2.90
N SER A 57 -6.85 9.49 3.06
CA SER A 57 -7.37 8.52 4.02
C SER A 57 -7.16 9.05 5.43
N PRO A 58 -8.08 8.80 6.39
CA PRO A 58 -7.86 9.12 7.80
C PRO A 58 -6.64 8.40 8.39
N HIS A 59 -6.14 7.35 7.73
CA HIS A 59 -4.96 6.61 8.13
C HIS A 59 -3.66 7.14 7.51
N ARG A 60 -3.72 8.16 6.65
CA ARG A 60 -2.52 8.77 6.08
C ARG A 60 -1.79 9.58 7.14
N VAL A 61 -0.47 9.39 7.22
CA VAL A 61 0.44 10.16 8.07
C VAL A 61 1.57 10.73 7.24
N ILE A 62 2.21 11.77 7.75
CA ILE A 62 3.42 12.32 7.14
C ILE A 62 4.57 11.33 7.42
N PRO A 63 5.25 10.80 6.38
CA PRO A 63 6.43 9.96 6.57
C PRO A 63 7.50 10.68 7.40
N LYS A 64 8.10 9.98 8.38
CA LYS A 64 9.18 10.58 9.18
C LYS A 64 10.52 10.66 8.43
N CYS A 65 10.75 9.78 7.46
CA CYS A 65 11.97 9.79 6.66
C CYS A 65 11.85 10.83 5.54
N PRO A 66 12.79 11.79 5.43
CA PRO A 66 12.76 12.81 4.38
C PRO A 66 13.03 12.23 2.97
N HIS A 67 13.54 11.00 2.88
CA HIS A 67 13.82 10.31 1.61
C HIS A 67 12.71 9.33 1.21
N PHE A 68 11.60 9.29 1.94
CA PHE A 68 10.45 8.46 1.59
C PHE A 68 9.91 8.87 0.22
N GLY A 69 9.68 7.90 -0.66
CA GLY A 69 9.29 8.15 -2.06
C GLY A 69 10.44 7.93 -3.05
N ASP A 70 11.64 8.39 -2.70
CA ASP A 70 12.81 8.39 -3.59
C ASP A 70 13.75 7.20 -3.35
N CYS A 71 14.06 6.91 -2.08
CA CYS A 71 15.04 5.88 -1.72
C CYS A 71 14.53 4.44 -1.93
N GLY A 72 13.20 4.23 -1.99
CA GLY A 72 12.59 2.92 -2.19
C GLY A 72 12.69 1.93 -1.01
N GLY A 73 13.44 2.27 0.05
CA GLY A 73 13.64 1.39 1.21
C GLY A 73 12.41 1.19 2.10
N CYS A 74 11.40 2.06 2.01
CA CYS A 74 10.15 1.94 2.75
C CYS A 74 8.97 2.21 1.83
N GLN A 75 7.95 1.35 1.89
CA GLN A 75 6.77 1.46 1.02
C GLN A 75 5.57 2.09 1.74
N LEU A 76 5.47 1.95 3.07
CA LEU A 76 4.26 2.28 3.83
C LEU A 76 4.43 3.34 4.93
N GLN A 77 5.53 4.11 4.98
CA GLN A 77 5.68 5.15 6.04
C GLN A 77 4.60 6.24 6.00
N HIS A 78 3.88 6.37 4.89
CA HIS A 78 2.75 7.28 4.72
C HIS A 78 1.44 6.73 5.32
N ALA A 79 1.43 5.52 5.87
CA ALA A 79 0.29 4.92 6.57
C ALA A 79 0.57 4.86 8.09
N ALA A 80 -0.43 5.17 8.91
CA ALA A 80 -0.39 4.94 10.34
C ALA A 80 -0.06 3.47 10.64
N TYR A 81 0.76 3.21 11.67
CA TYR A 81 1.31 1.88 11.90
C TYR A 81 0.24 0.80 12.10
N ALA A 82 -0.82 1.09 12.86
CA ALA A 82 -1.96 0.18 13.01
C ALA A 82 -2.58 -0.20 11.65
N HIS A 83 -2.75 0.79 10.76
CA HIS A 83 -3.27 0.55 9.42
C HIS A 83 -2.28 -0.24 8.54
N GLN A 84 -0.97 -0.11 8.74
CA GLN A 84 0.01 -0.98 8.04
C GLN A 84 -0.21 -2.46 8.37
N LEU A 85 -0.57 -2.78 9.62
CA LEU A 85 -0.87 -4.16 10.03
C LEU A 85 -2.16 -4.67 9.38
N GLU A 86 -3.20 -3.82 9.32
CA GLU A 86 -4.45 -4.12 8.63
C GLU A 86 -4.25 -4.38 7.13
N LEU A 87 -3.50 -3.52 6.44
CA LEU A 87 -3.21 -3.68 5.02
C LEU A 87 -2.44 -4.97 4.74
N LYS A 88 -1.45 -5.32 5.58
CA LYS A 88 -0.71 -6.59 5.47
C LYS A 88 -1.63 -7.79 5.67
N ARG A 89 -2.55 -7.72 6.63
CA ARG A 89 -3.56 -8.76 6.86
C ARG A 89 -4.43 -8.96 5.62
N GLN A 90 -4.98 -7.88 5.08
CA GLN A 90 -5.84 -7.92 3.89
C GLN A 90 -5.12 -8.56 2.70
N VAL A 91 -3.84 -8.24 2.47
CA VAL A 91 -3.04 -8.88 1.41
C VAL A 91 -2.94 -10.40 1.59
N VAL A 92 -2.75 -10.88 2.83
CA VAL A 92 -2.71 -12.32 3.13
C VAL A 92 -4.08 -12.95 2.97
N GLU A 93 -5.15 -12.31 3.45
CA GLU A 93 -6.53 -12.76 3.29
C GLU A 93 -6.91 -12.92 1.82
N GLU A 94 -6.58 -11.94 0.98
CA GLU A 94 -6.80 -12.00 -0.47
C GLU A 94 -5.98 -13.10 -1.15
N ALA A 95 -4.75 -13.37 -0.68
CA ALA A 95 -3.93 -14.46 -1.19
C ALA A 95 -4.51 -15.83 -0.83
N TRP A 96 -4.98 -16.01 0.40
CA TRP A 96 -5.66 -17.24 0.86
C TRP A 96 -6.97 -17.46 0.12
N ALA A 97 -7.80 -16.42 -0.02
CA ALA A 97 -9.07 -16.50 -0.73
C ALA A 97 -8.87 -16.97 -2.18
N ARG A 98 -7.82 -16.48 -2.87
CA ARG A 98 -7.44 -16.92 -4.22
C ARG A 98 -7.03 -18.39 -4.30
N ALA A 99 -6.51 -18.96 -3.21
CA ALA A 99 -6.19 -20.37 -3.10
C ALA A 99 -7.40 -21.23 -2.67
N GLY A 100 -8.60 -20.65 -2.52
CA GLY A 100 -9.77 -21.34 -2.00
C GLY A 100 -9.72 -21.59 -0.48
N LEU A 101 -8.85 -20.87 0.23
CA LEU A 101 -8.66 -20.97 1.68
C LEU A 101 -9.24 -19.74 2.38
N ARG A 102 -9.52 -19.89 3.68
CA ARG A 102 -9.95 -18.79 4.54
C ARG A 102 -8.94 -18.60 5.66
N LEU A 103 -8.40 -17.40 5.80
CA LEU A 103 -7.56 -17.06 6.94
C LEU A 103 -8.41 -17.16 8.23
N PRO A 104 -7.93 -17.82 9.30
CA PRO A 104 -8.62 -17.84 10.58
C PRO A 104 -8.93 -16.41 11.06
N PRO A 105 -10.16 -16.09 11.49
CA PRO A 105 -10.52 -14.75 11.92
C PRO A 105 -9.63 -14.21 13.04
N ASP A 106 -9.17 -15.09 13.93
CA ASP A 106 -8.33 -14.82 15.10
C ASP A 106 -6.82 -14.87 14.81
N ALA A 107 -6.40 -15.10 13.55
CA ALA A 107 -4.99 -15.10 13.19
C ALA A 107 -4.34 -13.75 13.56
N PRO A 108 -3.30 -13.71 14.42
CA PRO A 108 -2.73 -12.46 14.87
C PRO A 108 -1.85 -11.82 13.79
N VAL A 109 -1.82 -10.48 13.77
CA VAL A 109 -0.79 -9.72 13.04
C VAL A 109 0.14 -9.12 14.09
N LEU A 110 1.29 -9.75 14.27
CA LEU A 110 2.25 -9.31 15.29
C LEU A 110 2.93 -8.01 14.82
N GLY A 111 2.66 -6.93 15.55
CA GLY A 111 3.32 -5.63 15.39
C GLY A 111 4.59 -5.52 16.24
N MET A 112 5.25 -4.38 16.13
CA MET A 112 6.40 -3.95 16.91
C MET A 112 6.00 -2.72 17.74
N ASP A 113 6.40 -2.70 19.01
CA ASP A 113 6.08 -1.59 19.92
C ASP A 113 6.69 -0.26 19.46
N ASP A 114 7.96 -0.29 19.01
CA ASP A 114 8.63 0.84 18.35
C ASP A 114 9.07 0.46 16.93
N PRO A 115 8.28 0.75 15.88
CA PRO A 115 8.56 0.31 14.51
C PRO A 115 9.64 1.16 13.80
N TRP A 116 10.70 1.54 14.51
CA TRP A 116 11.79 2.37 14.02
C TRP A 116 13.17 1.78 14.34
N ARG A 117 14.17 2.12 13.51
CA ARG A 117 15.59 1.76 13.70
C ARG A 117 15.84 0.26 13.92
N TYR A 118 14.93 -0.60 13.46
CA TYR A 118 15.00 -2.06 13.65
C TYR A 118 16.00 -2.75 12.72
N ARG A 119 16.46 -2.10 11.64
CA ARG A 119 17.44 -2.67 10.71
C ARG A 119 18.85 -2.55 11.28
N ILE A 120 19.50 -3.69 11.53
CA ILE A 120 20.90 -3.75 11.98
C ILE A 120 21.92 -3.74 10.83
N ARG A 121 21.46 -3.88 9.58
CA ARG A 121 22.30 -3.81 8.37
C ARG A 121 21.51 -3.23 7.18
N GLY A 122 22.20 -2.44 6.37
CA GLY A 122 21.74 -1.91 5.08
C GLY A 122 21.68 -2.99 4.03
#